data_AF-A0A831SIQ1-F1
#
_entry.id   AF-A0A831SIQ1-F1
#
_cell.length_a   1.000
_cell.length_b   1.000
_cell.length_c   1.000
_cell.angle_alpha   90.00
_cell.angle_beta   90.00
_cell.angle_gamma   90.00
#
_symmetry.space_group_name_H-M   'P 1'
#
loop_
_entity.id
_entity.type
_entity.pdbx_description
1 polymer ?
#
loop_
_entity_poly.entity_id
_entity_poly.type
_entity_poly.pdbx_seq_one_letter_code
_entity_poly.pdbx_strand_id
1 'polypeptide(L)'
;MVATHTTLSAVNLSKVDQVARAIDNLSSLLLLNKYSSDVRNSIINARSEVREYGKSYVKDRSTVIQYINFPIEKLAFDSFIDLYNFAQLLNESVENQAVKNACKDVMLKLNIAVIANKAMPDDDSHGLSIYFPENKDLYNRYLWSDELPSPYENLRFSKDTRWDEFLKEYLGI
;
A
#
# COMPACT_ATOMS: atom_id res chain seq x y z
N MET A 1 8.46 -33.74 1.87
CA MET A 1 7.49 -32.80 2.45
C MET A 1 7.69 -31.47 1.75
N VAL A 2 6.73 -31.02 0.94
CA VAL A 2 6.84 -29.70 0.27
C VAL A 2 6.55 -28.66 1.34
N ALA A 3 7.57 -27.89 1.74
CA ALA A 3 7.37 -26.78 2.66
C ALA A 3 6.59 -25.70 1.90
N THR A 4 5.35 -25.46 2.30
CA THR A 4 4.63 -24.24 1.91
C THR A 4 5.34 -23.10 2.62
N HIS A 5 6.10 -22.32 1.86
CA HIS A 5 6.68 -21.10 2.38
C HIS A 5 5.55 -20.07 2.41
N THR A 6 5.43 -19.31 3.50
CA THR A 6 4.29 -18.44 3.75
C THR A 6 4.78 -17.17 4.43
N THR A 7 4.20 -16.04 4.03
CA THR A 7 4.38 -14.77 4.74
C THR A 7 3.34 -14.66 5.85
N LEU A 8 3.78 -14.45 7.09
CA LEU A 8 2.94 -14.33 8.27
C LEU A 8 3.46 -13.20 9.17
N SER A 9 2.56 -12.34 9.64
CA SER A 9 2.87 -11.30 10.61
C SER A 9 1.93 -11.34 11.81
N ALA A 10 2.42 -10.84 12.95
CA ALA A 10 1.63 -10.58 14.13
C ALA A 10 1.71 -9.10 14.48
N VAL A 11 0.55 -8.46 14.66
CA VAL A 11 0.43 -7.02 14.88
C VAL A 11 -0.18 -6.75 16.25
N ASN A 12 0.47 -5.90 17.04
CA ASN A 12 -0.05 -5.42 18.31
C ASN A 12 -1.10 -4.32 18.08
N LEU A 13 -2.37 -4.70 18.22
CA LEU A 13 -3.51 -3.80 17.97
C LEU A 13 -3.50 -2.55 18.87
N SER A 14 -2.90 -2.60 20.07
CA SER A 14 -2.77 -1.41 20.94
C SER A 14 -1.86 -0.32 20.36
N LYS A 15 -1.12 -0.62 19.28
CA LYS A 15 -0.20 0.30 18.61
C LYS A 15 -0.72 0.79 17.25
N VAL A 16 -1.81 0.21 16.73
CA VAL A 16 -2.33 0.52 15.38
C VAL A 16 -2.79 1.97 15.28
N ASP A 17 -3.35 2.56 16.33
CA ASP A 17 -3.71 3.98 16.34
C ASP A 17 -2.50 4.90 16.12
N GLN A 18 -1.31 4.49 16.57
CA GLN A 18 -0.07 5.26 16.32
C GLN A 18 0.38 5.15 14.87
N VAL A 19 0.24 3.96 14.27
CA VAL A 19 0.49 3.74 12.84
C VAL A 19 -0.47 4.57 12.00
N ALA A 20 -1.76 4.56 12.32
CA ALA A 20 -2.77 5.36 11.62
C ALA A 20 -2.47 6.87 11.67
N ARG A 21 -2.07 7.40 12.83
CA ARG A 21 -1.66 8.82 12.96
C ARG A 21 -0.40 9.15 12.15
N ALA A 22 0.58 8.24 12.11
CA ALA A 22 1.77 8.44 11.30
C ALA A 22 1.43 8.47 9.80
N ILE A 23 0.51 7.59 9.36
CA ILE A 23 0.01 7.59 7.99
C ILE A 23 -0.77 8.87 7.70
N ASP A 24 -1.68 9.32 8.57
CA ASP A 24 -2.42 10.57 8.38
C ASP A 24 -1.49 11.78 8.24
N ASN A 25 -0.44 11.85 9.06
CA ASN A 25 0.58 12.89 8.95
C ASN A 25 1.34 12.82 7.62
N LEU A 26 1.74 11.62 7.19
CA LEU A 26 2.35 11.43 5.87
C LEU A 26 1.39 11.87 4.75
N SER A 27 0.15 11.38 4.72
CA SER A 27 -0.88 11.76 3.75
C SER A 27 -1.09 13.27 3.68
N SER A 28 -1.18 13.91 4.84
CA SER A 28 -1.32 15.37 4.94
C SER A 28 -0.17 16.10 4.26
N LEU A 29 1.07 15.65 4.49
CA LEU A 29 2.25 16.24 3.87
C LEU A 29 2.33 15.97 2.36
N LEU A 30 1.91 14.80 1.90
CA LEU A 30 1.84 14.50 0.46
C LEU A 30 0.80 15.40 -0.23
N LEU A 31 -0.37 15.59 0.38
CA LEU A 31 -1.41 16.50 -0.10
C LEU A 31 -0.95 17.96 -0.12
N LEU A 32 -0.29 18.43 0.95
CA LEU A 32 0.25 19.78 1.02
C LEU A 32 1.31 20.06 -0.05
N ASN A 33 2.05 19.03 -0.48
CA ASN A 33 3.11 19.13 -1.48
C ASN A 33 2.70 18.57 -2.85
N LYS A 34 1.41 18.42 -3.13
CA LYS A 34 0.91 17.79 -4.37
C LYS A 34 1.37 18.43 -5.68
N TYR A 35 1.72 19.71 -5.65
CA TYR A 35 2.27 20.45 -6.80
C TYR A 35 3.79 20.44 -6.89
N SER A 36 4.49 19.85 -5.91
CA SER A 36 5.95 19.70 -5.93
C SER A 36 6.35 18.58 -6.87
N SER A 37 7.17 18.88 -7.88
CA SER A 37 7.68 17.88 -8.82
C SER A 37 8.57 16.85 -8.14
N ASP A 38 9.33 17.24 -7.12
CA ASP A 38 10.12 16.35 -6.26
C ASP A 38 9.20 15.28 -5.64
N VAL A 39 8.27 15.73 -4.78
CA VAL A 39 7.35 14.83 -4.06
C VAL A 39 6.54 13.97 -5.02
N ARG A 40 5.99 14.56 -6.09
CA ARG A 40 5.20 13.81 -7.08
C ARG A 40 6.02 12.71 -7.77
N ASN A 41 7.22 13.02 -8.24
CA ASN A 41 8.07 12.05 -8.92
C ASN A 41 8.53 10.95 -7.94
N SER A 42 8.85 11.31 -6.69
CA SER A 42 9.22 10.35 -5.66
C SER A 42 8.07 9.40 -5.30
N ILE A 43 6.81 9.88 -5.26
CA ILE A 43 5.65 9.00 -5.07
C ILE A 43 5.50 8.04 -6.26
N ILE A 44 5.64 8.53 -7.51
CA ILE A 44 5.53 7.69 -8.71
C ILE A 44 6.60 6.59 -8.70
N ASN A 45 7.85 6.96 -8.44
CA ASN A 45 8.96 6.01 -8.37
C ASN A 45 8.79 5.02 -7.22
N ALA A 46 8.41 5.50 -6.03
CA ALA A 46 8.16 4.61 -4.89
C ALA A 46 7.01 3.64 -5.19
N ARG A 47 5.95 4.10 -5.86
CA ARG A 47 4.81 3.24 -6.23
C ARG A 47 5.17 2.23 -7.32
N SER A 48 6.10 2.52 -8.24
CA SER A 48 6.50 1.55 -9.28
C SER A 48 7.40 0.43 -8.74
N GLU A 49 8.21 0.71 -7.73
CA GLU A 49 9.18 -0.24 -7.16
C GLU A 49 8.67 -0.97 -5.91
N VAL A 50 7.55 -0.52 -5.32
CA VAL A 50 7.07 -1.09 -4.06
C VAL A 50 6.69 -2.56 -4.18
N ARG A 51 6.97 -3.32 -3.12
CA ARG A 51 6.48 -4.69 -2.95
C ARG A 51 4.95 -4.74 -2.90
N GLU A 52 4.32 -5.41 -3.86
CA GLU A 52 2.85 -5.50 -3.97
C GLU A 52 2.27 -6.87 -3.58
N TYR A 53 1.10 -6.89 -2.97
CA TYR A 53 0.36 -8.10 -2.64
C TYR A 53 -0.85 -8.29 -3.57
N GLY A 54 -1.26 -9.54 -3.75
CA GLY A 54 -2.46 -9.88 -4.52
C GLY A 54 -2.23 -10.25 -5.98
N LYS A 55 -0.97 -10.32 -6.45
CA LYS A 55 -0.63 -10.74 -7.82
C LYS A 55 -1.11 -12.15 -8.17
N SER A 56 -1.59 -12.95 -7.22
CA SER A 56 -2.20 -14.25 -7.52
C SER A 56 -3.62 -14.12 -8.11
N TYR A 57 -4.21 -12.92 -8.13
CA TYR A 57 -5.57 -12.66 -8.59
C TYR A 57 -5.55 -11.77 -9.83
N VAL A 58 -6.53 -11.92 -10.73
CA VAL A 58 -6.65 -11.05 -11.90
C VAL A 58 -7.41 -9.77 -11.62
N LYS A 59 -6.99 -8.67 -12.26
CA LYS A 59 -7.69 -7.37 -12.29
C LYS A 59 -9.09 -7.50 -12.93
N ASP A 60 -9.25 -8.38 -13.92
CA ASP A 60 -10.49 -8.58 -14.67
C ASP A 60 -10.95 -10.04 -14.66
N ARG A 61 -12.23 -10.27 -14.30
CA ARG A 61 -12.85 -11.59 -14.32
C ARG A 61 -12.84 -12.21 -15.73
N SER A 62 -12.94 -11.39 -16.78
CA SER A 62 -12.96 -11.86 -18.17
C SER A 62 -11.64 -12.53 -18.58
N THR A 63 -10.52 -12.19 -17.93
CA THR A 63 -9.18 -12.72 -18.25
C THR A 63 -8.73 -13.84 -17.31
N VAL A 64 -9.58 -14.28 -16.36
CA VAL A 64 -9.27 -15.36 -15.39
C VAL A 64 -8.70 -16.60 -16.06
N ILE A 65 -9.36 -17.10 -17.12
CA ILE A 65 -8.93 -18.33 -17.81
C ILE A 65 -7.57 -18.12 -18.47
N GLN A 66 -7.32 -16.96 -19.05
CA GLN A 66 -6.03 -16.65 -19.68
C GLN A 66 -4.93 -16.57 -18.63
N TYR A 67 -5.20 -15.91 -17.50
CA TYR A 67 -4.24 -15.75 -16.40
C TYR A 67 -3.91 -17.06 -15.68
N ILE A 68 -4.89 -17.94 -15.47
CA ILE A 68 -4.68 -19.27 -14.88
C ILE A 68 -3.72 -20.10 -15.75
N ASN A 69 -3.87 -20.00 -17.08
CA ASN A 69 -3.03 -20.75 -18.02
C ASN A 69 -1.69 -20.07 -18.31
N PHE A 70 -1.64 -18.74 -18.20
CA PHE A 70 -0.46 -17.93 -18.46
C PHE A 70 -0.48 -16.68 -17.56
N PRO A 71 0.19 -16.72 -16.39
CA PRO A 71 0.19 -15.60 -15.45
C PRO A 71 0.92 -14.38 -16.04
N ILE A 72 0.16 -13.45 -16.62
CA ILE A 72 0.68 -12.18 -17.12
C ILE A 72 0.58 -11.16 -15.99
N GLU A 73 1.68 -10.81 -15.36
CA GLU A 73 1.73 -9.90 -14.20
C GLU A 73 0.93 -8.60 -14.39
N LYS A 74 0.91 -8.03 -15.60
CA LYS A 74 0.10 -6.84 -15.94
C LYS A 74 -1.41 -7.03 -15.71
N LEU A 75 -1.90 -8.27 -15.77
CA LEU A 75 -3.29 -8.63 -15.52
C LEU A 75 -3.57 -8.92 -14.04
N ALA A 76 -2.56 -8.85 -13.17
CA ALA A 76 -2.66 -9.25 -11.77
C ALA A 76 -3.05 -8.10 -10.84
N PHE A 77 -3.85 -8.35 -9.81
CA PHE A 77 -4.29 -7.34 -8.86
C PHE A 77 -3.14 -6.88 -7.96
N ASP A 78 -3.00 -5.57 -7.81
CA ASP A 78 -1.82 -4.91 -7.23
C ASP A 78 -2.19 -3.75 -6.30
N SER A 79 -3.43 -3.69 -5.83
CA SER A 79 -3.91 -2.54 -5.04
C SER A 79 -3.51 -2.57 -3.56
N PHE A 80 -2.78 -3.60 -3.12
CA PHE A 80 -2.23 -3.64 -1.77
C PHE A 80 -0.72 -3.63 -1.87
N ILE A 81 -0.07 -2.66 -1.22
CA ILE A 81 1.39 -2.52 -1.23
C ILE A 81 1.93 -2.67 0.19
N ASP A 82 3.20 -3.03 0.32
CA ASP A 82 3.88 -3.03 1.60
C ASP A 82 4.11 -1.60 2.09
N LEU A 83 3.54 -1.26 3.25
CA LEU A 83 3.54 0.11 3.75
C LEU A 83 4.94 0.56 4.18
N TYR A 84 5.74 -0.35 4.74
CA TYR A 84 7.09 -0.02 5.16
C TYR A 84 7.97 0.22 3.94
N ASN A 85 7.96 -0.72 2.98
CA ASN A 85 8.75 -0.63 1.76
C ASN A 85 8.37 0.63 0.95
N PHE A 86 7.07 0.98 0.86
CA PHE A 86 6.64 2.25 0.26
C PHE A 86 7.24 3.46 0.98
N ALA A 87 7.12 3.51 2.31
CA ALA A 87 7.65 4.62 3.10
C ALA A 87 9.17 4.74 2.97
N GLN A 88 9.89 3.62 2.92
CA GLN A 88 11.32 3.57 2.69
C GLN A 88 11.71 4.14 1.32
N LEU A 89 11.12 3.61 0.23
CA LEU A 89 11.39 4.07 -1.13
C LEU A 89 11.09 5.56 -1.31
N LEU A 90 9.99 6.04 -0.71
CA LEU A 90 9.65 7.46 -0.71
C LEU A 90 10.66 8.28 0.10
N ASN A 91 11.12 7.79 1.25
CA ASN A 91 12.13 8.47 2.08
C ASN A 91 13.47 8.65 1.35
N GLU A 92 13.88 7.62 0.61
CA GLU A 92 15.15 7.57 -0.12
C GLU A 92 15.14 8.47 -1.35
N SER A 93 13.97 8.72 -1.95
CA SER A 93 13.84 9.42 -3.24
C SER A 93 13.32 10.85 -3.17
N VAL A 94 12.60 11.25 -2.11
CA VAL A 94 12.11 12.63 -1.95
C VAL A 94 13.19 13.52 -1.37
N GLU A 95 13.25 14.82 -1.69
CA GLU A 95 14.15 15.76 -1.00
C GLU A 95 13.48 16.52 0.14
N ASN A 96 12.16 16.69 0.09
CA ASN A 96 11.40 17.35 1.15
C ASN A 96 11.61 16.70 2.53
N GLN A 97 12.28 17.43 3.44
CA GLN A 97 12.64 16.91 4.76
C GLN A 97 11.43 16.58 5.66
N ALA A 98 10.32 17.30 5.51
CA ALA A 98 9.11 17.00 6.27
C ALA A 98 8.51 15.66 5.82
N VAL A 99 8.46 15.40 4.51
CA VAL A 99 8.05 14.10 3.96
C VAL A 99 9.02 13.00 4.40
N LYS A 100 10.34 13.24 4.33
CA LYS A 100 11.35 12.28 4.84
C LYS A 100 11.07 11.90 6.30
N ASN A 101 10.86 12.89 7.17
CA ASN A 101 10.62 12.65 8.58
C ASN A 101 9.31 11.88 8.83
N ALA A 102 8.26 12.17 8.06
CA ALA A 102 7.00 11.44 8.14
C ALA A 102 7.14 9.98 7.71
N CYS A 103 7.86 9.69 6.62
CA CYS A 103 8.17 8.31 6.22
C CYS A 103 8.93 7.56 7.32
N LYS A 104 9.93 8.21 7.96
CA LYS A 104 10.68 7.62 9.08
C LYS A 104 9.78 7.33 10.28
N ASP A 105 8.82 8.19 10.58
CA ASP A 105 7.86 7.93 11.66
C ASP A 105 6.93 6.76 11.32
N VAL A 106 6.43 6.65 10.07
CA VAL A 106 5.65 5.48 9.62
C VAL A 106 6.44 4.18 9.81
N MET A 107 7.69 4.13 9.31
CA MET A 107 8.58 2.97 9.47
C MET A 107 8.81 2.63 10.95
N LEU A 108 9.05 3.63 11.80
CA LEU A 108 9.22 3.45 13.23
C LEU A 108 7.95 2.90 13.91
N LYS A 109 6.77 3.45 13.62
CA LYS A 109 5.51 2.98 14.20
C LYS A 109 5.18 1.57 13.76
N LEU A 110 5.48 1.21 12.51
CA LEU A 110 5.34 -0.15 12.02
C LEU A 110 6.24 -1.14 12.74
N ASN A 111 7.53 -0.81 12.92
CA ASN A 111 8.46 -1.66 13.67
C ASN A 111 8.03 -1.88 15.13
N ILE A 112 7.30 -0.94 15.72
CA ILE A 112 6.74 -1.09 17.08
C ILE A 112 5.45 -1.92 17.06
N ALA A 113 4.62 -1.78 16.01
CA ALA A 113 3.34 -2.46 15.91
C ALA A 113 3.47 -3.92 15.45
N VAL A 114 4.37 -4.22 14.52
CA VAL A 114 4.62 -5.57 13.99
C VAL A 114 5.57 -6.29 14.95
N ILE A 115 5.01 -7.14 15.81
CA ILE A 115 5.75 -7.82 16.88
C ILE A 115 6.42 -9.12 16.42
N ALA A 116 5.95 -9.68 15.30
CA ALA A 116 6.61 -10.78 14.62
C ALA A 116 6.31 -10.69 13.12
N ASN A 117 7.31 -10.99 12.30
CA ASN A 117 7.17 -11.06 10.87
C ASN A 117 8.03 -12.21 10.33
N LYS A 118 7.43 -13.06 9.50
CA LYS A 118 8.10 -14.14 8.79
C LYS A 118 7.72 -13.99 7.33
N ALA A 119 8.67 -13.57 6.50
CA ALA A 119 8.49 -13.49 5.05
C ALA A 119 9.13 -14.69 4.34
N MET A 120 8.79 -14.86 3.06
CA MET A 120 9.52 -15.74 2.16
C MET A 120 10.99 -15.33 2.07
N PRO A 121 11.92 -16.26 1.80
CA PRO A 121 13.26 -15.90 1.34
C PRO A 121 13.15 -14.92 0.16
N ASP A 122 13.93 -13.85 0.19
CA ASP A 122 13.98 -12.79 -0.83
C ASP A 122 12.70 -11.92 -0.96
N ASP A 123 11.74 -12.03 -0.04
CA ASP A 123 10.57 -11.15 0.03
C ASP A 123 10.77 -10.06 1.10
N ASP A 124 10.87 -8.81 0.65
CA ASP A 124 11.02 -7.61 1.50
C ASP A 124 9.68 -7.17 2.14
N SER A 125 8.94 -8.15 2.67
CA SER A 125 7.66 -7.94 3.34
C SER A 125 7.87 -7.56 4.80
N HIS A 126 7.21 -6.49 5.25
CA HIS A 126 7.31 -5.94 6.60
C HIS A 126 6.05 -6.17 7.45
N GLY A 127 5.14 -7.01 6.96
CA GLY A 127 4.04 -7.57 7.74
C GLY A 127 2.76 -6.72 7.80
N LEU A 128 2.73 -5.53 7.19
CA LEU A 128 1.51 -4.74 7.04
C LEU A 128 1.41 -4.13 5.65
N SER A 129 0.30 -4.42 4.97
CA SER A 129 -0.05 -3.82 3.69
C SER A 129 -0.99 -2.62 3.86
N ILE A 130 -1.00 -1.74 2.86
CA ILE A 130 -1.95 -0.64 2.74
C ILE A 130 -2.58 -0.66 1.35
N TYR A 131 -3.83 -0.21 1.26
CA TYR A 131 -4.51 -0.04 -0.02
C TYR A 131 -3.91 1.14 -0.78
N PHE A 132 -3.31 0.89 -1.94
CA PHE A 132 -2.78 1.89 -2.87
C PHE A 132 -2.91 1.33 -4.30
N PRO A 133 -4.07 1.48 -4.95
CA PRO A 133 -4.28 1.04 -6.32
C PRO A 133 -3.33 1.75 -7.29
N GLU A 134 -2.84 1.02 -8.29
CA GLU A 134 -1.90 1.53 -9.30
C GLU A 134 -2.52 2.65 -10.15
N ASN A 135 -3.82 2.55 -10.42
CA ASN A 135 -4.53 3.49 -11.29
C ASN A 135 -6.00 3.63 -10.86
N LYS A 136 -6.66 4.65 -11.41
CA LYS A 136 -8.04 5.01 -11.03
C LYS A 136 -9.07 3.91 -11.27
N ASP A 137 -8.86 3.04 -12.26
CA ASP A 137 -9.81 1.98 -12.62
C ASP A 137 -9.79 0.83 -11.59
N LEU A 138 -8.81 0.83 -10.68
CA LEU A 138 -8.71 -0.10 -9.55
C LEU A 138 -9.24 0.48 -8.24
N TYR A 139 -9.53 1.78 -8.18
CA TYR A 139 -10.07 2.41 -6.98
C TYR A 139 -11.47 1.89 -6.69
N ASN A 140 -11.70 1.36 -5.47
CA ASN A 140 -12.92 0.65 -5.06
C ASN A 140 -13.30 -0.57 -5.94
N ARG A 141 -12.37 -1.12 -6.74
CA ARG A 141 -12.61 -2.33 -7.53
C ARG A 141 -12.40 -3.60 -6.72
N TYR A 142 -13.24 -4.60 -6.96
CA TYR A 142 -13.10 -5.92 -6.35
C TYR A 142 -12.49 -6.98 -7.23
N LEU A 143 -11.82 -7.89 -6.51
CA LEU A 143 -11.59 -9.26 -6.92
C LEU A 143 -12.90 -10.05 -6.75
N TRP A 144 -13.75 -10.02 -7.78
CA TRP A 144 -14.85 -10.98 -7.99
C TRP A 144 -16.19 -10.76 -7.25
N SER A 145 -16.42 -9.56 -6.70
CA SER A 145 -17.74 -9.13 -6.21
C SER A 145 -18.13 -7.81 -6.89
N ASP A 146 -19.37 -7.67 -7.34
CA ASP A 146 -19.90 -6.37 -7.77
C ASP A 146 -20.35 -5.52 -6.56
N GLU A 147 -20.37 -6.12 -5.37
CA GLU A 147 -20.80 -5.50 -4.13
C GLU A 147 -19.63 -5.33 -3.16
N LEU A 148 -19.43 -4.08 -2.75
CA LEU A 148 -18.56 -3.77 -1.64
C LEU A 148 -19.33 -4.09 -0.37
N PRO A 149 -18.83 -4.93 0.58
CA PRO A 149 -19.44 -4.90 1.91
C PRO A 149 -19.37 -3.47 2.49
N SER A 150 -18.41 -2.65 2.01
CA SER A 150 -18.41 -1.18 2.12
C SER A 150 -17.28 -0.56 1.26
N PRO A 151 -17.49 0.59 0.57
CA PRO A 151 -16.41 1.38 -0.05
C PRO A 151 -15.20 1.60 0.85
N TYR A 152 -14.01 1.74 0.27
CA TYR A 152 -12.77 2.00 1.01
C TYR A 152 -12.89 3.25 1.88
N GLU A 153 -13.54 4.30 1.36
CA GLU A 153 -13.80 5.57 2.05
C GLU A 153 -14.69 5.41 3.30
N ASN A 154 -15.46 4.33 3.38
CA ASN A 154 -16.33 4.08 4.51
C ASN A 154 -15.65 3.34 5.67
N LEU A 155 -14.43 2.84 5.46
CA LEU A 155 -13.61 2.26 6.52
C LEU A 155 -13.30 3.31 7.59
N ARG A 156 -13.22 2.88 8.85
CA ARG A 156 -12.81 3.77 9.95
C ARG A 156 -11.43 4.39 9.68
N PHE A 157 -10.50 3.60 9.15
CA PHE A 157 -9.16 4.08 8.78
C PHE A 157 -9.22 5.26 7.79
N SER A 158 -10.02 5.14 6.73
CA SER A 158 -10.17 6.20 5.73
C SER A 158 -10.89 7.41 6.31
N LYS A 159 -11.86 7.23 7.21
CA LYS A 159 -12.52 8.35 7.90
C LYS A 159 -11.62 9.07 8.91
N ASP A 160 -10.68 8.35 9.52
CA ASP A 160 -9.80 8.86 10.57
C ASP A 160 -8.46 9.38 10.04
N THR A 161 -8.15 9.18 8.75
CA THR A 161 -6.88 9.56 8.13
C THR A 161 -7.11 10.16 6.76
N ARG A 162 -6.17 10.98 6.26
CA ARG A 162 -6.26 11.57 4.91
C ARG A 162 -5.79 10.66 3.79
N TRP A 163 -5.74 9.35 4.03
CA TRP A 163 -5.13 8.42 3.08
C TRP A 163 -5.96 8.33 1.81
N ASP A 164 -7.29 8.24 1.88
CA ASP A 164 -8.11 8.18 0.67
C ASP A 164 -8.15 9.51 -0.09
N GLU A 165 -8.10 10.67 0.57
CA GLU A 165 -7.95 11.95 -0.12
C GLU A 165 -6.61 12.05 -0.85
N PHE A 166 -5.53 11.56 -0.24
CA PHE A 166 -4.24 11.43 -0.93
C PHE A 166 -4.35 10.52 -2.16
N LEU A 167 -4.97 9.35 -2.03
CA LEU A 167 -5.15 8.43 -3.16
C LEU A 167 -5.97 9.07 -4.28
N LYS A 168 -7.09 9.72 -3.97
CA LYS A 168 -7.94 10.40 -4.97
C LYS A 168 -7.17 11.48 -5.73
N GLU A 169 -6.43 12.32 -5.00
CA GLU A 169 -5.58 13.34 -5.62
C GLU A 169 -4.49 12.73 -6.51
N TYR A 170 -3.81 11.68 -6.04
CA TYR A 170 -2.76 10.99 -6.80
C TYR A 170 -3.30 10.34 -8.09
N LEU A 171 -4.47 9.71 -8.00
CA LEU A 171 -5.10 8.97 -9.10
C LEU A 171 -5.91 9.88 -10.04
N GLY A 172 -6.19 11.12 -9.63
CA GLY A 172 -7.01 12.06 -10.38
C GLY A 172 -8.49 11.65 -10.43
N ILE A 173 -9.04 11.26 -9.28
CA ILE A 173 -10.46 10.87 -9.10
C ILE A 173 -11.20 11.93 -8.28
#